data_AF-S4RAP3-F1
#
_entry.id   AF-S4RAP3-F1
#
_cell.length_a   1.000
_cell.length_b   1.000
_cell.length_c   1.000
_cell.angle_alpha   90.00
_cell.angle_beta   90.00
_cell.angle_gamma   90.00
#
_symmetry.space_group_name_H-M   'P 1'
#
loop_
_entity.id
_entity.type
_entity.pdbx_description
1 polymer ?
#
loop_
_entity_poly.entity_id
_entity_poly.type
_entity_poly.pdbx_seq_one_letter_code
_entity_poly.pdbx_strand_id
1 'polypeptide(L)'
;QVITDNEKLMKVTYRISGEGTDLEPRNCFSIDEVTGKIFQNKELDREERWSYKLNVQAYDDKGQALEQPLEFVIVVKDINDNAPEFSSSNIKGSVQEGVPVGAFVMQISGTDRDQAGTDASAIAYRIVSQSPANAFTVDRKTGVVRTTSLLDRETVTSYSLVVEASDNNGDGSGLSSTTAVTIAVGDINDNPPIFSENMFTGKVEENKKDVVIGRVKVTDADLVNTPAWRARYFIVSGNEAGNFAIETDPVTNEGIVKLIKPLDYEMTSSQSLSIRVENEIALVSGSSSSSSMSISVDVLDVDERPVFAPNMIRVDRLEGQATGQSLAKFKASAPTSVPGGASHVMRYGKLNDPANWLEIDPVTGDIRTRAPLDRESPHVVNNTYTATFSVVDETSPSGTNTGTIVIKLDDNNDNAPDVVTRNVSVCETGPDYVTVTASDPDTDINGKPFTFELPADSAWTVSETDG
;
A
#
# COMPACT_ATOMS: atom_id res chain seq x y z
N GLN A 1 74.94 -45.27 -7.95
CA GLN A 1 76.33 -45.30 -8.44
C GLN A 1 76.24 -45.50 -9.93
N VAL A 2 76.73 -44.54 -10.72
CA VAL A 2 76.81 -44.69 -12.17
C VAL A 2 78.17 -45.31 -12.44
N ILE A 3 78.21 -46.50 -13.06
CA ILE A 3 79.45 -47.24 -13.31
C ILE A 3 79.52 -47.50 -14.80
N THR A 4 80.65 -47.14 -15.42
CA THR A 4 80.92 -47.46 -16.82
C THR A 4 81.70 -48.78 -16.92
N ASP A 5 81.54 -49.51 -18.01
CA ASP A 5 82.24 -50.77 -18.30
C ASP A 5 83.72 -50.56 -18.71
N ASN A 6 84.12 -49.32 -18.97
CA ASN A 6 85.48 -48.92 -19.37
C ASN A 6 86.46 -48.65 -18.20
N GLU A 7 86.03 -48.73 -16.93
CA GLU A 7 86.86 -48.43 -15.75
C GLU A 7 88.09 -49.36 -15.57
N LYS A 8 88.16 -50.50 -16.26
CA LYS A 8 89.24 -51.48 -16.08
C LYS A 8 90.54 -51.19 -16.84
N LEU A 9 90.58 -50.19 -17.72
CA LEU A 9 91.76 -49.94 -18.58
C LEU A 9 92.24 -48.47 -18.64
N MET A 10 91.50 -47.48 -18.12
CA MET A 10 91.88 -46.06 -18.13
C MET A 10 91.37 -45.30 -16.89
N LYS A 11 92.01 -44.17 -16.55
CA LYS A 11 91.54 -43.26 -15.49
C LYS A 11 90.33 -42.47 -16.01
N VAL A 12 89.17 -42.65 -15.39
CA VAL A 12 87.91 -41.99 -15.75
C VAL A 12 87.61 -40.87 -14.76
N THR A 13 87.07 -39.76 -15.25
CA THR A 13 86.51 -38.67 -14.42
C THR A 13 85.03 -38.43 -14.74
N TYR A 14 84.21 -38.28 -13.71
CA TYR A 14 82.77 -38.07 -13.82
C TYR A 14 82.39 -36.61 -13.60
N ARG A 15 81.48 -36.08 -14.43
CA ARG A 15 80.93 -34.72 -14.28
C ARG A 15 79.42 -34.72 -14.42
N ILE A 16 78.78 -33.76 -13.78
CA ILE A 16 77.34 -33.49 -13.88
C ILE A 16 77.08 -32.06 -14.35
N SER A 17 76.04 -31.88 -15.16
CA SER A 17 75.51 -30.58 -15.60
C SER A 17 73.99 -30.63 -15.70
N GLY A 18 73.30 -29.49 -15.62
CA GLY A 18 71.84 -29.39 -15.60
C GLY A 18 71.30 -28.64 -14.38
N GLU A 19 69.99 -28.67 -14.23
CA GLU A 19 69.28 -28.05 -13.10
C GLU A 19 69.70 -28.70 -11.77
N GLY A 20 70.01 -27.89 -10.75
CA GLY A 20 70.59 -28.42 -9.51
C GLY A 20 72.12 -28.41 -9.49
N THR A 21 72.76 -28.02 -10.59
CA THR A 21 74.23 -27.96 -10.72
C THR A 21 74.67 -26.60 -11.24
N ASP A 22 74.92 -26.46 -12.55
CA ASP A 22 75.27 -25.21 -13.25
C ASP A 22 74.06 -24.37 -13.70
N LEU A 23 72.87 -24.97 -13.78
CA LEU A 23 71.58 -24.28 -13.99
C LEU A 23 70.77 -24.14 -12.69
N GLU A 24 69.90 -23.13 -12.64
CA GLU A 24 69.11 -22.81 -11.43
C GLU A 24 68.04 -23.88 -11.09
N PRO A 25 67.87 -24.23 -9.80
CA PRO A 25 68.64 -23.75 -8.64
C PRO A 25 70.06 -24.32 -8.62
N ARG A 26 71.08 -23.48 -8.49
CA ARG A 26 72.49 -23.92 -8.60
C ARG A 26 73.00 -24.61 -7.34
N ASN A 27 74.00 -25.49 -7.53
CA ASN A 27 74.76 -26.15 -6.45
C ASN A 27 73.93 -27.01 -5.48
N CYS A 28 72.81 -27.60 -5.93
CA CYS A 28 72.04 -28.56 -5.14
C CYS A 28 72.72 -29.94 -5.09
N PHE A 29 73.43 -30.33 -6.16
CA PHE A 29 74.11 -31.61 -6.27
C PHE A 29 75.57 -31.44 -6.71
N SER A 30 76.43 -32.37 -6.30
CA SER A 30 77.81 -32.53 -6.81
C SER A 30 78.11 -34.00 -7.05
N ILE A 31 79.07 -34.29 -7.92
CA ILE A 31 79.58 -35.64 -8.14
C ILE A 31 81.03 -35.74 -7.69
N ASP A 32 81.38 -36.83 -7.02
CA ASP A 32 82.78 -37.20 -6.83
C ASP A 32 83.33 -37.66 -8.18
N GLU A 33 84.28 -36.89 -8.70
CA GLU A 33 84.84 -37.09 -10.03
C GLU A 33 85.53 -38.45 -10.21
N VAL A 34 85.96 -39.11 -9.13
CA VAL A 34 86.65 -40.42 -9.18
C VAL A 34 85.69 -41.57 -9.00
N THR A 35 84.74 -41.46 -8.05
CA THR A 35 83.85 -42.58 -7.70
C THR A 35 82.50 -42.57 -8.40
N GLY A 36 82.14 -41.45 -9.06
CA GLY A 36 80.85 -41.27 -9.70
C GLY A 36 79.67 -41.21 -8.71
N LYS A 37 79.95 -41.02 -7.41
CA LYS A 37 78.93 -40.86 -6.37
C LYS A 37 78.39 -39.43 -6.39
N ILE A 38 77.07 -39.30 -6.50
CA ILE A 38 76.37 -38.00 -6.45
C ILE A 38 76.00 -37.71 -4.99
N PHE A 39 76.24 -36.48 -4.55
CA PHE A 39 75.96 -35.97 -3.22
C PHE A 39 74.98 -34.80 -3.30
N GLN A 40 74.09 -34.72 -2.32
CA GLN A 40 73.22 -33.57 -2.08
C GLN A 40 73.96 -32.55 -1.21
N ASN A 41 73.99 -31.29 -1.66
CA ASN A 41 74.70 -30.20 -0.99
C ASN A 41 73.77 -29.20 -0.29
N LYS A 42 72.49 -29.18 -0.67
CA LYS A 42 71.45 -28.31 -0.11
C LYS A 42 70.24 -29.12 0.30
N GLU A 43 69.50 -28.63 1.29
CA GLU A 43 68.15 -29.11 1.55
C GLU A 43 67.29 -28.90 0.30
N LEU A 44 66.41 -29.86 0.02
CA LEU A 44 65.54 -29.86 -1.15
C LEU A 44 64.11 -29.72 -0.67
N ASP A 45 63.36 -28.82 -1.29
CA ASP A 45 61.94 -28.61 -1.06
C ASP A 45 61.17 -29.12 -2.31
N ARG A 46 60.22 -30.03 -2.10
CA ARG A 46 59.46 -30.63 -3.20
C ARG A 46 58.47 -29.62 -3.78
N GLU A 47 57.91 -28.77 -2.93
CA GLU A 47 56.93 -27.75 -3.26
C GLU A 47 57.56 -26.63 -4.08
N GLU A 48 58.87 -26.37 -3.88
CA GLU A 48 59.67 -25.55 -4.79
C GLU A 48 60.04 -26.31 -6.08
N ARG A 49 60.54 -27.55 -5.96
CA ARG A 49 60.92 -28.37 -7.13
C ARG A 49 60.91 -29.89 -6.87
N TRP A 50 59.95 -30.58 -7.48
CA TRP A 50 59.74 -32.02 -7.30
C TRP A 50 60.73 -32.94 -8.07
N SER A 51 61.42 -32.44 -9.10
CA SER A 51 62.42 -33.24 -9.83
C SER A 51 63.55 -32.41 -10.44
N TYR A 52 64.71 -33.07 -10.58
CA TYR A 52 65.91 -32.53 -11.21
C TYR A 52 66.39 -33.48 -12.29
N LYS A 53 66.79 -32.92 -13.44
CA LYS A 53 67.38 -33.67 -14.54
C LYS A 53 68.85 -33.32 -14.68
N LEU A 54 69.70 -34.27 -14.32
CA LEU A 54 71.15 -34.13 -14.43
C LEU A 54 71.64 -34.88 -15.67
N ASN A 55 72.58 -34.29 -16.39
CA ASN A 55 73.36 -34.97 -17.41
C ASN A 55 74.67 -35.42 -16.77
N VAL A 56 74.85 -36.74 -16.64
CA VAL A 56 76.08 -37.35 -16.12
C VAL A 56 76.94 -37.78 -17.30
N GLN A 57 78.20 -37.38 -17.33
CA GLN A 57 79.12 -37.75 -18.40
C GLN A 57 80.49 -38.15 -17.86
N ALA A 58 81.06 -39.19 -18.47
CA ALA A 58 82.39 -39.71 -18.16
C ALA A 58 83.42 -39.20 -19.16
N TYR A 59 84.59 -38.84 -18.66
CA TYR A 59 85.70 -38.27 -19.43
C TYR A 59 87.00 -39.05 -19.16
N ASP A 60 87.87 -39.14 -20.15
CA ASP A 60 89.22 -39.70 -20.00
C ASP A 60 90.20 -38.68 -19.36
N ASP A 61 91.46 -39.09 -19.20
CA ASP A 61 92.53 -38.26 -18.64
C ASP A 61 92.96 -37.07 -19.54
N LYS A 62 92.50 -37.05 -20.80
CA LYS A 62 92.71 -35.97 -21.78
C LYS A 62 91.48 -35.06 -21.92
N GLY A 63 90.39 -35.34 -21.19
CA GLY A 63 89.15 -34.58 -21.24
C GLY A 63 88.23 -34.91 -22.42
N GLN A 64 88.44 -36.04 -23.10
CA GLN A 64 87.53 -36.55 -24.13
C GLN A 64 86.39 -37.32 -23.48
N ALA A 65 85.15 -37.01 -23.89
CA ALA A 65 83.98 -37.76 -23.45
C ALA A 65 84.08 -39.23 -23.90
N LEU A 66 83.98 -40.15 -22.94
CA LEU A 66 84.07 -41.59 -23.18
C LEU A 66 82.73 -42.19 -23.59
N GLU A 67 81.63 -41.60 -23.10
CA GLU A 67 80.27 -42.08 -23.31
C GLU A 67 79.33 -40.93 -23.68
N GLN A 68 78.17 -41.28 -24.23
CA GLN A 68 77.07 -40.34 -24.38
C GLN A 68 76.56 -39.87 -23.00
N PRO A 69 76.13 -38.61 -22.85
CA PRO A 69 75.55 -38.13 -21.60
C PRO A 69 74.35 -38.99 -21.16
N LEU A 70 74.36 -39.41 -19.89
CA LEU A 70 73.26 -40.13 -19.26
C LEU A 70 72.34 -39.14 -18.57
N GLU A 71 71.05 -39.13 -18.94
CA GLU A 71 70.02 -38.43 -18.17
C GLU A 71 69.78 -39.17 -16.85
N PHE A 72 70.10 -38.51 -15.74
CA PHE A 72 69.90 -38.99 -14.38
C PHE A 72 68.84 -38.13 -13.70
N VAL A 73 67.66 -38.70 -13.48
CA VAL A 73 66.53 -38.00 -12.88
C VAL A 73 66.51 -38.23 -11.38
N ILE A 74 66.57 -37.14 -10.61
CA ILE A 74 66.36 -37.14 -9.16
C ILE A 74 64.93 -36.71 -8.90
N VAL A 75 64.16 -37.55 -8.22
CA VAL A 75 62.79 -37.24 -7.76
C VAL A 75 62.86 -36.93 -6.27
N VAL A 76 62.41 -35.74 -5.88
CA VAL A 76 62.31 -35.34 -4.47
C VAL A 76 61.08 -36.01 -3.87
N LYS A 77 61.25 -36.68 -2.74
CA LYS A 77 60.14 -37.30 -2.01
C LYS A 77 59.45 -36.26 -1.14
N ASP A 78 58.13 -36.35 -1.10
CA ASP A 78 57.25 -35.54 -0.27
C ASP A 78 57.45 -35.83 1.22
N ILE A 79 57.32 -34.77 2.03
CA ILE A 79 57.15 -34.82 3.47
C ILE A 79 55.94 -33.94 3.82
N ASN A 80 55.25 -34.24 4.92
CA ASN A 80 54.06 -33.49 5.32
C ASN A 80 54.46 -32.20 6.06
N ASP A 81 54.89 -31.17 5.34
CA ASP A 81 55.38 -29.92 5.91
C ASP A 81 54.53 -28.68 5.57
N ASN A 82 53.49 -28.84 4.76
CA ASN A 82 52.50 -27.79 4.52
C ASN A 82 51.17 -28.14 5.20
N ALA A 83 50.60 -27.17 5.92
CA ALA A 83 49.25 -27.33 6.45
C ALA A 83 48.21 -26.95 5.39
N PRO A 84 47.00 -27.54 5.40
CA PRO A 84 45.92 -27.10 4.52
C PRO A 84 45.61 -25.62 4.72
N GLU A 85 45.44 -24.86 3.65
CA GLU A 85 45.09 -23.43 3.69
C GLU A 85 43.68 -23.17 3.15
N PHE A 86 42.88 -22.39 3.87
CA PHE A 86 41.61 -21.89 3.35
C PHE A 86 41.82 -20.71 2.40
N SER A 87 40.97 -20.59 1.38
CA SER A 87 40.99 -19.48 0.42
C SER A 87 40.63 -18.10 1.02
N SER A 88 39.98 -18.08 2.18
CA SER A 88 39.62 -16.87 2.92
C SER A 88 39.73 -17.09 4.44
N SER A 89 40.18 -16.05 5.14
CA SER A 89 40.25 -16.01 6.61
C SER A 89 38.90 -15.72 7.27
N ASN A 90 37.88 -15.34 6.48
CA ASN A 90 36.51 -15.15 6.95
C ASN A 90 35.52 -15.53 5.84
N ILE A 91 34.83 -16.65 6.03
CA ILE A 91 33.85 -17.17 5.06
C ILE A 91 32.46 -16.76 5.51
N LYS A 92 31.64 -16.24 4.59
CA LYS A 92 30.26 -15.85 4.86
C LYS A 92 29.31 -16.71 4.04
N GLY A 93 28.28 -17.23 4.71
CA GLY A 93 27.18 -17.95 4.10
C GLY A 93 25.84 -17.42 4.58
N SER A 94 24.77 -17.88 3.94
CA SER A 94 23.40 -17.58 4.35
C SER A 94 22.49 -18.77 4.09
N VAL A 95 21.50 -18.95 4.95
CA VAL A 95 20.46 -19.98 4.80
C VAL A 95 19.13 -19.39 5.24
N GLN A 96 18.05 -19.66 4.52
CA GLN A 96 16.72 -19.24 4.96
C GLN A 96 16.32 -20.04 6.20
N GLU A 97 15.57 -19.45 7.11
CA GLU A 97 14.91 -20.20 8.18
C GLU A 97 13.85 -21.16 7.62
N GLY A 98 13.30 -22.02 8.49
CA GLY A 98 12.23 -22.96 8.10
C GLY A 98 12.66 -24.07 7.12
N VAL A 99 13.90 -24.06 6.62
CA VAL A 99 14.44 -25.16 5.80
C VAL A 99 14.54 -26.45 6.62
N PRO A 100 14.29 -27.62 6.00
CA PRO A 100 14.38 -28.89 6.71
C PRO A 100 15.81 -29.17 7.20
N VAL A 101 15.92 -29.99 8.24
CA VAL A 101 17.20 -30.53 8.72
C VAL A 101 17.91 -31.26 7.58
N GLY A 102 19.21 -31.01 7.43
CA GLY A 102 20.03 -31.56 6.34
C GLY A 102 20.08 -30.68 5.09
N ALA A 103 19.47 -29.49 5.11
CA ALA A 103 19.55 -28.53 4.02
C ALA A 103 20.99 -28.08 3.77
N PHE A 104 21.35 -27.92 2.49
CA PHE A 104 22.64 -27.37 2.08
C PHE A 104 22.73 -25.89 2.43
N VAL A 105 23.84 -25.46 3.04
CA VAL A 105 24.10 -24.05 3.38
C VAL A 105 25.18 -23.49 2.47
N MET A 106 26.36 -24.10 2.48
CA MET A 106 27.51 -23.70 1.67
C MET A 106 28.51 -24.85 1.56
N GLN A 107 29.57 -24.67 0.78
CA GLN A 107 30.71 -25.56 0.74
C GLN A 107 31.98 -24.78 1.05
N ILE A 108 32.71 -25.19 2.08
CA ILE A 108 34.05 -24.68 2.37
C ILE A 108 35.09 -25.54 1.65
N SER A 109 36.23 -24.94 1.36
CA SER A 109 37.36 -25.65 0.74
C SER A 109 38.68 -25.09 1.24
N GLY A 110 39.62 -26.00 1.46
CA GLY A 110 41.04 -25.71 1.64
C GLY A 110 41.88 -26.39 0.56
N THR A 111 43.14 -25.98 0.45
CA THR A 111 44.13 -26.54 -0.47
C THR A 111 45.41 -26.86 0.28
N ASP A 112 46.02 -28.00 -0.06
CA ASP A 112 47.32 -28.41 0.47
C ASP A 112 48.37 -28.42 -0.65
N ARG A 113 49.61 -28.04 -0.33
CA ARG A 113 50.72 -27.95 -1.30
C ARG A 113 51.52 -29.26 -1.38
N ASP A 114 51.38 -30.14 -0.39
CA ASP A 114 52.01 -31.45 -0.37
C ASP A 114 51.53 -32.33 -1.54
N GLN A 115 52.15 -33.49 -1.75
CA GLN A 115 51.91 -34.30 -2.94
C GLN A 115 50.45 -34.72 -3.11
N ALA A 116 49.80 -34.18 -4.16
CA ALA A 116 48.44 -34.54 -4.52
C ALA A 116 48.24 -36.08 -4.63
N GLY A 117 47.17 -36.57 -3.99
CA GLY A 117 46.79 -37.98 -4.00
C GLY A 117 47.45 -38.83 -2.92
N THR A 118 48.27 -38.24 -2.05
CA THR A 118 48.77 -38.87 -0.81
C THR A 118 47.91 -38.46 0.38
N ASP A 119 48.11 -39.13 1.53
CA ASP A 119 47.47 -38.73 2.79
C ASP A 119 47.90 -37.31 3.22
N ALA A 120 49.12 -36.87 2.90
CA ALA A 120 49.61 -35.54 3.22
C ALA A 120 48.83 -34.40 2.53
N SER A 121 48.24 -34.68 1.36
CA SER A 121 47.33 -33.73 0.68
C SER A 121 45.84 -34.01 0.94
N ALA A 122 45.50 -35.04 1.71
CA ALA A 122 44.13 -35.49 1.92
C ALA A 122 43.44 -34.72 3.06
N ILE A 123 42.71 -33.67 2.69
CA ILE A 123 42.06 -32.76 3.64
C ILE A 123 40.78 -33.35 4.20
N ALA A 124 40.63 -33.26 5.53
CA ALA A 124 39.39 -33.49 6.25
C ALA A 124 38.92 -32.22 6.99
N TYR A 125 37.61 -31.98 6.95
CA TYR A 125 36.97 -30.84 7.59
C TYR A 125 36.25 -31.22 8.88
N ARG A 126 36.29 -30.35 9.89
CA ARG A 126 35.44 -30.45 11.09
C ARG A 126 35.08 -29.08 11.67
N ILE A 127 33.88 -28.97 12.24
CA ILE A 127 33.50 -27.79 13.04
C ILE A 127 34.14 -27.93 14.43
N VAL A 128 35.06 -27.03 14.76
CA VAL A 128 35.73 -26.96 16.07
C VAL A 128 34.78 -26.40 17.12
N SER A 129 34.08 -25.33 16.78
CA SER A 129 33.10 -24.70 17.65
C SER A 129 32.04 -23.98 16.83
N GLN A 130 30.83 -23.90 17.36
CA GLN A 130 29.75 -23.10 16.78
C GLN A 130 28.94 -22.41 17.87
N SER A 131 28.52 -21.18 17.61
CA SER A 131 27.72 -20.37 18.52
C SER A 131 26.57 -19.70 17.77
N PRO A 132 25.30 -19.96 18.16
CA PRO A 132 24.85 -21.00 19.09
C PRO A 132 25.24 -22.43 18.71
N ALA A 133 25.18 -23.35 19.67
CA ALA A 133 25.65 -24.74 19.51
C ALA A 133 24.69 -25.62 18.67
N ASN A 134 25.22 -26.65 18.00
CA ASN A 134 24.48 -27.76 17.38
C ASN A 134 23.48 -27.41 16.24
N ALA A 135 23.71 -26.32 15.50
CA ALA A 135 22.88 -25.92 14.36
C ALA A 135 23.40 -26.39 13.00
N PHE A 136 24.70 -26.69 12.88
CA PHE A 136 25.33 -27.12 11.63
C PHE A 136 26.27 -28.31 11.79
N THR A 137 26.43 -29.04 10.70
CA THR A 137 27.45 -30.07 10.48
C THR A 137 28.23 -29.79 9.21
N VAL A 138 29.46 -30.30 9.13
CA VAL A 138 30.28 -30.25 7.92
C VAL A 138 30.62 -31.66 7.48
N ASP A 139 30.45 -31.94 6.18
CA ASP A 139 30.89 -33.19 5.59
C ASP A 139 32.41 -33.25 5.57
N ARG A 140 32.95 -34.30 6.20
CA ARG A 140 34.39 -34.45 6.44
C ARG A 140 35.23 -34.40 5.16
N LYS A 141 34.73 -34.89 4.02
CA LYS A 141 35.52 -34.99 2.78
C LYS A 141 35.27 -33.85 1.82
N THR A 142 34.02 -33.38 1.75
CA THR A 142 33.59 -32.40 0.74
C THR A 142 33.58 -30.96 1.25
N GLY A 143 33.61 -30.76 2.57
CA GLY A 143 33.45 -29.43 3.17
C GLY A 143 32.03 -28.89 3.05
N VAL A 144 31.05 -29.71 2.68
CA VAL A 144 29.65 -29.27 2.58
C VAL A 144 29.07 -29.06 3.96
N VAL A 145 28.63 -27.84 4.25
CA VAL A 145 27.96 -27.46 5.49
C VAL A 145 26.45 -27.64 5.33
N ARG A 146 25.82 -28.32 6.29
CA ARG A 146 24.38 -28.58 6.34
C ARG A 146 23.76 -28.23 7.69
N THR A 147 22.47 -27.94 7.70
CA THR A 147 21.70 -27.74 8.93
C THR A 147 21.53 -29.04 9.71
N THR A 148 21.60 -28.98 11.04
CA THR A 148 21.30 -30.10 11.96
C THR A 148 20.09 -29.85 12.84
N SER A 149 19.60 -28.61 12.88
CA SER A 149 18.37 -28.22 13.56
C SER A 149 17.48 -27.40 12.61
N LEU A 150 16.21 -27.25 12.98
CA LEU A 150 15.39 -26.19 12.40
C LEU A 150 15.95 -24.85 12.85
N LEU A 151 16.09 -23.92 11.90
CA LEU A 151 16.54 -22.57 12.16
C LEU A 151 15.32 -21.67 12.22
N ASP A 152 15.38 -20.71 13.14
CA ASP A 152 14.37 -19.71 13.42
C ASP A 152 15.13 -18.39 13.63
N ARG A 153 14.86 -17.44 12.75
CA ARG A 153 15.51 -16.14 12.67
C ARG A 153 15.04 -15.23 13.80
N GLU A 154 13.78 -15.31 14.21
CA GLU A 154 13.23 -14.57 15.35
C GLU A 154 13.96 -14.93 16.65
N THR A 155 14.45 -16.16 16.76
CA THR A 155 15.29 -16.60 17.88
C THR A 155 16.78 -16.31 17.65
N VAL A 156 17.34 -16.66 16.49
CA VAL A 156 18.79 -16.52 16.19
C VAL A 156 18.99 -16.03 14.76
N THR A 157 19.46 -14.78 14.62
CA THR A 157 19.69 -14.16 13.30
C THR A 157 21.00 -14.56 12.62
N SER A 158 21.98 -15.06 13.37
CA SER A 158 23.27 -15.47 12.82
C SER A 158 24.03 -16.46 13.71
N TYR A 159 24.87 -17.27 13.06
CA TYR A 159 25.73 -18.25 13.71
C TYR A 159 27.20 -18.00 13.36
N SER A 160 28.06 -18.16 14.35
CA SER A 160 29.51 -18.08 14.20
C SER A 160 30.12 -19.46 14.41
N LEU A 161 30.83 -19.96 13.39
CA LEU A 161 31.50 -21.25 13.39
C LEU A 161 33.02 -21.02 13.30
N VAL A 162 33.78 -21.88 13.96
CA VAL A 162 35.21 -22.07 13.69
C VAL A 162 35.35 -23.44 13.05
N VAL A 163 35.88 -23.46 11.83
CA VAL A 163 36.06 -24.69 11.07
C VAL A 163 37.53 -24.95 10.88
N GLU A 164 37.92 -26.22 11.01
CA GLU A 164 39.28 -26.69 10.79
C GLU A 164 39.35 -27.52 9.51
N ALA A 165 40.43 -27.34 8.76
CA ALA A 165 40.90 -28.25 7.73
C ALA A 165 42.20 -28.90 8.22
N SER A 166 42.29 -30.22 8.13
CA SER A 166 43.45 -31.00 8.58
C SER A 166 43.82 -32.03 7.53
N ASP A 167 45.12 -32.15 7.25
CA ASP A 167 45.68 -33.15 6.33
C ASP A 167 45.66 -34.57 6.96
N ASN A 168 46.25 -35.56 6.29
CA ASN A 168 46.28 -36.95 6.73
C ASN A 168 44.89 -37.50 7.06
N ASN A 169 43.90 -37.10 6.27
CA ASN A 169 42.49 -37.40 6.47
C ASN A 169 41.94 -36.89 7.82
N GLY A 170 42.59 -35.93 8.47
CA GLY A 170 42.25 -35.42 9.80
C GLY A 170 42.62 -36.38 10.93
N ASP A 171 43.66 -37.19 10.74
CA ASP A 171 44.31 -37.93 11.83
C ASP A 171 45.08 -36.97 12.75
N GLY A 172 45.26 -37.33 14.03
CA GLY A 172 45.96 -36.49 15.01
C GLY A 172 47.45 -36.28 14.74
N SER A 173 47.99 -36.94 13.73
CA SER A 173 49.36 -36.79 13.24
C SER A 173 49.51 -35.68 12.18
N GLY A 174 48.39 -35.17 11.65
CA GLY A 174 48.38 -34.19 10.57
C GLY A 174 48.53 -32.73 11.00
N LEU A 175 48.86 -31.85 10.05
CA LEU A 175 48.84 -30.41 10.24
C LEU A 175 47.42 -29.88 10.00
N SER A 176 47.09 -28.75 10.63
CA SER A 176 45.77 -28.15 10.52
C SER A 176 45.78 -26.63 10.51
N SER A 177 44.75 -26.06 9.89
CA SER A 177 44.45 -24.63 9.97
C SER A 177 42.97 -24.42 10.30
N THR A 178 42.65 -23.24 10.83
CA THR A 178 41.27 -22.88 11.17
C THR A 178 40.85 -21.58 10.50
N THR A 179 39.55 -21.45 10.21
CA THR A 179 38.95 -20.23 9.69
C THR A 179 37.61 -19.95 10.35
N ALA A 180 37.25 -18.67 10.42
CA ALA A 180 35.95 -18.23 10.92
C ALA A 180 34.91 -18.28 9.79
N VAL A 181 33.72 -18.78 10.13
CA VAL A 181 32.59 -18.87 9.21
C VAL A 181 31.37 -18.22 9.86
N THR A 182 30.78 -17.21 9.21
CA THR A 182 29.54 -16.57 9.66
C THR A 182 28.39 -16.98 8.77
N ILE A 183 27.32 -17.52 9.35
CA ILE A 183 26.10 -17.91 8.65
C ILE A 183 24.97 -16.97 9.08
N ALA A 184 24.45 -16.18 8.14
CA ALA A 184 23.26 -15.39 8.36
C ALA A 184 21.99 -16.24 8.15
N VAL A 185 20.99 -16.08 9.02
CA VAL A 185 19.68 -16.68 8.83
C VAL A 185 18.80 -15.68 8.07
N GLY A 186 18.27 -16.10 6.93
CA GLY A 186 17.34 -15.32 6.12
C GLY A 186 15.91 -15.45 6.64
N ASP A 187 15.15 -14.37 6.46
CA ASP A 187 13.76 -14.19 6.90
C ASP A 187 12.77 -14.81 5.92
N ILE A 188 11.78 -15.54 6.45
CA ILE A 188 10.57 -15.94 5.72
C ILE A 188 9.34 -15.38 6.42
N ASN A 189 8.21 -15.30 5.72
CA ASN A 189 6.95 -14.85 6.34
C ASN A 189 6.25 -16.02 7.05
N ASP A 190 6.71 -16.37 8.26
CA ASP A 190 6.09 -17.39 9.09
C ASP A 190 5.37 -16.84 10.33
N ASN A 191 5.50 -15.55 10.64
CA ASN A 191 4.76 -14.88 11.71
C ASN A 191 3.70 -13.91 11.14
N PRO A 192 2.39 -14.18 11.31
CA PRO A 192 1.36 -13.24 10.87
C PRO A 192 1.30 -11.99 11.75
N PRO A 193 0.76 -10.87 11.23
CA PRO A 193 0.55 -9.66 12.01
C PRO A 193 -0.63 -9.87 12.95
N ILE A 194 -0.43 -9.52 14.23
CA ILE A 194 -1.38 -9.72 15.31
C ILE A 194 -1.81 -8.36 15.86
N PHE A 195 -3.12 -8.11 15.91
CA PHE A 195 -3.65 -6.91 16.58
C PHE A 195 -3.25 -6.91 18.06
N SER A 196 -2.77 -5.76 18.54
CA SER A 196 -2.42 -5.59 19.96
C SER A 196 -3.64 -5.58 20.88
N GLU A 197 -4.83 -5.29 20.33
CA GLU A 197 -6.11 -5.24 21.03
C GLU A 197 -7.15 -6.07 20.27
N ASN A 198 -8.13 -6.62 20.98
CA ASN A 198 -9.18 -7.46 20.36
C ASN A 198 -10.35 -6.65 19.80
N MET A 199 -10.52 -5.40 20.26
CA MET A 199 -11.56 -4.50 19.80
C MET A 199 -11.09 -3.05 19.88
N PHE A 200 -11.62 -2.20 19.01
CA PHE A 200 -11.36 -0.76 19.01
C PHE A 200 -12.70 -0.03 19.00
N THR A 201 -12.85 0.98 19.87
CA THR A 201 -14.05 1.83 19.90
C THR A 201 -13.66 3.23 19.47
N GLY A 202 -14.28 3.69 18.39
CA GLY A 202 -14.13 5.04 17.86
C GLY A 202 -15.42 5.85 18.03
N LYS A 203 -15.29 7.17 17.94
CA LYS A 203 -16.44 8.08 17.91
C LYS A 203 -16.28 9.06 16.75
N VAL A 204 -17.38 9.36 16.09
CA VAL A 204 -17.39 10.34 15.00
C VAL A 204 -18.68 11.12 15.03
N GLU A 205 -18.61 12.43 14.84
CA GLU A 205 -19.80 13.24 14.59
C GLU A 205 -20.39 12.85 13.23
N GLU A 206 -21.71 12.80 13.14
CA GLU A 206 -22.40 12.66 11.86
C GLU A 206 -22.08 13.84 10.92
N ASN A 207 -22.47 13.73 9.65
CA ASN A 207 -22.22 14.74 8.63
C ASN A 207 -20.75 15.09 8.32
N LYS A 208 -19.78 14.52 9.05
CA LYS A 208 -18.34 14.66 8.77
C LYS A 208 -17.89 13.72 7.66
N LYS A 209 -16.83 14.10 6.95
CA LYS A 209 -16.15 13.24 5.98
C LYS A 209 -14.65 13.48 6.03
N ASP A 210 -13.89 12.51 5.55
CA ASP A 210 -12.42 12.51 5.50
C ASP A 210 -11.76 12.69 6.88
N VAL A 211 -12.39 12.15 7.93
CA VAL A 211 -11.91 12.22 9.32
C VAL A 211 -11.29 10.91 9.76
N VAL A 212 -10.20 11.01 10.54
CA VAL A 212 -9.56 9.86 11.18
C VAL A 212 -10.35 9.54 12.45
N ILE A 213 -10.89 8.33 12.52
CA ILE A 213 -11.61 7.82 13.69
C ILE A 213 -10.61 7.34 14.75
N GLY A 214 -9.53 6.70 14.30
CA GLY A 214 -8.45 6.26 15.17
C GLY A 214 -7.44 5.39 14.45
N ARG A 215 -6.57 4.77 15.22
CA ARG A 215 -5.49 3.90 14.74
C ARG A 215 -5.52 2.57 15.46
N VAL A 216 -5.37 1.49 14.72
CA VAL A 216 -5.24 0.12 15.26
C VAL A 216 -3.80 -0.35 15.11
N LYS A 217 -3.25 -0.91 16.17
CA LYS A 217 -1.85 -1.35 16.21
C LYS A 217 -1.74 -2.85 16.00
N VAL A 218 -0.73 -3.24 15.24
CA VAL A 218 -0.34 -4.65 15.06
C VAL A 218 1.11 -4.86 15.46
N THR A 219 1.43 -6.09 15.84
CA THR A 219 2.79 -6.58 16.05
C THR A 219 3.03 -7.74 15.11
N ASP A 220 4.22 -7.77 14.52
CA ASP A 220 4.69 -8.81 13.61
C ASP A 220 6.15 -9.08 13.96
N ALA A 221 6.51 -10.37 14.07
CA ALA A 221 7.82 -10.79 14.56
C ALA A 221 8.87 -10.91 13.44
N ASP A 222 8.43 -10.95 12.18
CA ASP A 222 9.31 -11.04 11.02
C ASP A 222 10.21 -9.79 10.92
N LEU A 223 11.22 -9.85 10.04
CA LEU A 223 12.20 -8.79 9.89
C LEU A 223 11.56 -7.43 9.54
N VAL A 224 11.75 -6.45 10.42
CA VAL A 224 11.17 -5.11 10.27
C VAL A 224 11.50 -4.48 8.91
N ASN A 225 10.50 -3.81 8.32
CA ASN A 225 10.52 -3.17 7.00
C ASN A 225 10.61 -4.11 5.78
N THR A 226 10.49 -5.43 5.95
CA THR A 226 10.32 -6.36 4.83
C THR A 226 8.85 -6.52 4.43
N PRO A 227 8.54 -7.06 3.24
CA PRO A 227 7.17 -7.45 2.88
C PRO A 227 6.57 -8.52 3.79
N ALA A 228 7.40 -9.31 4.47
CA ALA A 228 6.97 -10.26 5.49
C ALA A 228 6.41 -9.49 6.70
N TRP A 229 7.03 -8.39 7.13
CA TRP A 229 6.56 -7.60 8.27
C TRP A 229 5.46 -6.55 7.97
N ARG A 230 5.39 -6.02 6.73
CA ARG A 230 4.46 -4.91 6.39
C ARG A 230 3.00 -5.36 6.35
N ALA A 231 2.15 -4.63 7.07
CA ALA A 231 0.73 -4.92 7.24
C ALA A 231 -0.14 -4.36 6.11
N ARG A 232 -1.15 -5.12 5.74
CA ARG A 232 -2.26 -4.74 4.86
C ARG A 232 -3.57 -5.01 5.57
N TYR A 233 -4.36 -3.97 5.72
CA TYR A 233 -5.64 -4.03 6.39
C TYR A 233 -6.79 -4.21 5.41
N PHE A 234 -7.79 -4.98 5.83
CA PHE A 234 -9.00 -5.20 5.05
C PHE A 234 -10.22 -5.09 5.95
N ILE A 235 -11.25 -4.42 5.46
CA ILE A 235 -12.58 -4.45 6.06
C ILE A 235 -13.31 -5.68 5.51
N VAL A 236 -13.66 -6.61 6.39
CA VAL A 236 -14.29 -7.89 6.08
C VAL A 236 -15.81 -7.76 6.01
N SER A 237 -16.41 -7.00 6.93
CA SER A 237 -17.86 -6.79 7.00
C SER A 237 -18.24 -5.50 7.72
N GLY A 238 -19.50 -5.07 7.59
CA GLY A 238 -20.06 -3.91 8.30
C GLY A 238 -19.86 -2.57 7.59
N ASN A 239 -19.38 -2.60 6.35
CA ASN A 239 -19.08 -1.42 5.52
C ASN A 239 -19.76 -1.51 4.13
N GLU A 240 -20.97 -2.04 4.08
CA GLU A 240 -21.70 -2.31 2.84
C GLU A 240 -22.00 -1.03 2.04
N ALA A 241 -22.20 0.10 2.72
CA ALA A 241 -22.39 1.41 2.11
C ALA A 241 -21.07 2.13 1.75
N GLY A 242 -19.92 1.56 2.13
CA GLY A 242 -18.58 2.09 1.84
C GLY A 242 -18.32 3.42 2.54
N ASN A 243 -18.75 3.57 3.79
CA ASN A 243 -18.54 4.76 4.60
C ASN A 243 -17.14 4.83 5.19
N PHE A 244 -16.47 3.70 5.40
CA PHE A 244 -15.15 3.63 6.00
C PHE A 244 -14.07 3.17 5.03
N ALA A 245 -12.85 3.59 5.33
CA ALA A 245 -11.62 3.06 4.75
C ALA A 245 -10.60 2.80 5.85
N ILE A 246 -9.68 1.88 5.58
CA ILE A 246 -8.51 1.63 6.43
C ILE A 246 -7.27 1.63 5.54
N GLU A 247 -6.24 2.36 5.95
CA GLU A 247 -4.95 2.44 5.27
C GLU A 247 -3.82 2.11 6.24
N THR A 248 -2.71 1.58 5.74
CA THR A 248 -1.52 1.33 6.54
C THR A 248 -0.67 2.60 6.63
N ASP A 249 -0.29 3.00 7.84
CA ASP A 249 0.77 3.98 8.07
C ASP A 249 2.13 3.34 7.70
N PRO A 250 2.84 3.82 6.67
CA PRO A 250 4.05 3.17 6.17
C PRO A 250 5.24 3.26 7.15
N VAL A 251 5.14 4.09 8.19
CA VAL A 251 6.20 4.25 9.19
C VAL A 251 5.94 3.39 10.41
N THR A 252 4.70 3.37 10.91
CA THR A 252 4.35 2.68 12.17
C THR A 252 3.72 1.30 11.97
N ASN A 253 3.36 0.95 10.73
CA ASN A 253 2.58 -0.25 10.40
C ASN A 253 1.17 -0.26 11.00
N GLU A 254 0.68 0.87 11.52
CA GLU A 254 -0.65 0.99 12.13
C GLU A 254 -1.74 1.14 11.07
N GLY A 255 -2.92 0.59 11.34
CA GLY A 255 -4.10 0.78 10.50
C GLY A 255 -4.82 2.07 10.86
N ILE A 256 -4.84 3.04 9.95
CA ILE A 256 -5.55 4.31 10.12
C ILE A 256 -6.99 4.13 9.65
N VAL A 257 -7.93 4.13 10.60
CA VAL A 257 -9.36 3.98 10.34
C VAL A 257 -9.94 5.35 10.03
N LYS A 258 -10.59 5.49 8.86
CA LYS A 258 -11.15 6.76 8.38
C LYS A 258 -12.63 6.64 8.03
N LEU A 259 -13.36 7.71 8.28
CA LEU A 259 -14.67 7.94 7.69
C LEU A 259 -14.50 8.69 6.36
N ILE A 260 -14.91 8.09 5.25
CA ILE A 260 -14.78 8.65 3.90
C ILE A 260 -16.12 9.11 3.30
N LYS A 261 -17.25 8.69 3.89
CA LYS A 261 -18.58 9.23 3.58
C LYS A 261 -19.30 9.57 4.88
N PRO A 262 -20.09 10.65 4.91
CA PRO A 262 -20.84 11.03 6.11
C PRO A 262 -21.79 9.91 6.54
N LEU A 263 -21.99 9.84 7.85
CA LEU A 263 -23.05 9.08 8.49
C LEU A 263 -24.17 10.04 8.88
N ASP A 264 -25.33 9.46 9.11
CA ASP A 264 -26.55 10.10 9.58
C ASP A 264 -26.96 9.35 10.84
N TYR A 265 -27.01 10.06 11.97
CA TYR A 265 -27.26 9.48 13.28
C TYR A 265 -28.67 8.91 13.39
N GLU A 266 -29.66 9.61 12.83
CA GLU A 266 -31.07 9.20 12.80
C GLU A 266 -31.28 7.88 12.06
N MET A 267 -30.44 7.60 11.06
CA MET A 267 -30.42 6.30 10.39
C MET A 267 -29.63 5.25 11.17
N THR A 268 -28.47 5.61 11.73
CA THR A 268 -27.57 4.66 12.39
C THR A 268 -26.71 5.34 13.46
N SER A 269 -27.00 5.06 14.72
CA SER A 269 -26.28 5.60 15.88
C SER A 269 -24.98 4.87 16.24
N SER A 270 -24.76 3.67 15.70
CA SER A 270 -23.51 2.93 15.87
C SER A 270 -23.29 1.94 14.74
N GLN A 271 -22.03 1.74 14.35
CA GLN A 271 -21.66 0.80 13.30
C GLN A 271 -20.54 -0.12 13.74
N SER A 272 -20.73 -1.42 13.51
CA SER A 272 -19.74 -2.46 13.82
C SER A 272 -19.08 -2.96 12.55
N LEU A 273 -17.74 -2.90 12.52
CA LEU A 273 -16.91 -3.40 11.43
C LEU A 273 -16.13 -4.62 11.91
N SER A 274 -15.94 -5.60 11.03
CA SER A 274 -14.90 -6.62 11.22
C SER A 274 -13.75 -6.31 10.28
N ILE A 275 -12.54 -6.25 10.81
CA ILE A 275 -11.32 -6.07 10.03
C ILE A 275 -10.38 -7.26 10.20
N ARG A 276 -9.53 -7.47 9.21
CA ARG A 276 -8.41 -8.43 9.28
C ARG A 276 -7.14 -7.76 8.78
N VAL A 277 -6.00 -8.33 9.17
CA VAL A 277 -4.67 -7.85 8.75
C VAL A 277 -3.85 -8.99 8.19
N GLU A 278 -3.16 -8.76 7.08
CA GLU A 278 -2.25 -9.71 6.44
C GLU A 278 -0.93 -9.02 6.09
N ASN A 279 0.11 -9.79 5.78
CA ASN A 279 1.37 -9.24 5.27
C ASN A 279 1.25 -8.84 3.79
N GLU A 280 2.28 -8.18 3.24
CA GLU A 280 2.37 -7.88 1.80
C GLU A 280 2.59 -9.15 0.96
N ILE A 281 3.21 -10.16 1.53
CA ILE A 281 3.41 -11.49 0.93
C ILE A 281 2.62 -12.58 1.66
N ALA A 282 2.44 -13.73 1.02
CA ALA A 282 1.70 -14.84 1.62
C ALA A 282 2.50 -15.50 2.76
N LEU A 283 1.78 -15.96 3.78
CA LEU A 283 2.35 -16.76 4.87
C LEU A 283 2.86 -18.11 4.34
N VAL A 284 3.93 -18.60 4.96
CA VAL A 284 4.43 -19.95 4.71
C VAL A 284 3.40 -20.98 5.15
N SER A 285 3.33 -22.10 4.42
CA SER A 285 2.37 -23.18 4.72
C SER A 285 2.64 -23.78 6.10
N GLY A 286 1.62 -23.80 6.95
CA GLY A 286 1.71 -24.31 8.32
C GLY A 286 1.77 -23.21 9.39
N SER A 287 1.90 -21.94 8.99
CA SER A 287 1.82 -20.79 9.91
C SER A 287 0.40 -20.53 10.41
N SER A 288 0.30 -19.83 11.52
CA SER A 288 -0.98 -19.37 12.09
C SER A 288 -1.70 -18.44 11.12
N SER A 289 -3.04 -18.44 11.14
CA SER A 289 -3.82 -17.53 10.30
C SER A 289 -3.71 -16.07 10.76
N SER A 290 -3.89 -15.16 9.80
CA SER A 290 -4.05 -13.72 10.04
C SER A 290 -5.06 -13.42 11.15
N SER A 291 -4.76 -12.43 11.98
CA SER A 291 -5.67 -11.98 13.04
C SER A 291 -6.84 -11.13 12.51
N SER A 292 -7.94 -11.11 13.26
CA SER A 292 -9.11 -10.26 13.00
C SER A 292 -9.50 -9.48 14.26
N MET A 293 -10.15 -8.35 14.06
CA MET A 293 -10.52 -7.41 15.13
C MET A 293 -11.88 -6.78 14.82
N SER A 294 -12.66 -6.50 15.87
CA SER A 294 -13.92 -5.77 15.75
C SER A 294 -13.72 -4.29 16.05
N ILE A 295 -14.25 -3.42 15.20
CA ILE A 295 -14.31 -1.98 15.45
C ILE A 295 -15.76 -1.58 15.70
N SER A 296 -16.03 -0.90 16.80
CA SER A 296 -17.32 -0.23 17.06
C SER A 296 -17.13 1.27 16.86
N VAL A 297 -17.93 1.89 16.00
CA VAL A 297 -17.93 3.33 15.78
C VAL A 297 -19.25 3.89 16.29
N ASP A 298 -19.21 4.68 17.35
CA ASP A 298 -20.38 5.41 17.83
C ASP A 298 -20.53 6.70 17.02
N VAL A 299 -21.71 6.90 16.46
CA VAL A 299 -22.07 8.14 15.77
C VAL A 299 -22.59 9.12 16.81
N LEU A 300 -22.01 10.31 16.84
CA LEU A 300 -22.45 11.39 17.72
C LEU A 300 -23.46 12.24 16.95
N ASP A 301 -24.66 12.32 17.50
CA ASP A 301 -25.75 13.19 17.07
C ASP A 301 -25.29 14.66 17.08
N VAL A 302 -25.53 15.36 15.97
CA VAL A 302 -25.25 16.78 15.80
C VAL A 302 -26.54 17.48 15.44
N ASP A 303 -26.85 18.55 16.17
CA ASP A 303 -28.07 19.32 15.97
C ASP A 303 -28.30 19.80 14.53
N GLU A 304 -29.30 19.21 13.85
CA GLU A 304 -29.69 19.50 12.48
C GLU A 304 -30.90 20.44 12.37
N ARG A 305 -30.97 21.16 11.24
CA ARG A 305 -32.06 22.11 10.97
C ARG A 305 -33.39 21.37 10.75
N PRO A 306 -34.52 21.94 11.22
CA PRO A 306 -35.83 21.40 10.88
C PRO A 306 -36.05 21.39 9.36
N VAL A 307 -36.73 20.38 8.84
CA VAL A 307 -37.02 20.20 7.42
C VAL A 307 -38.53 20.17 7.18
N PHE A 308 -38.95 20.88 6.13
CA PHE A 308 -40.31 20.79 5.63
C PHE A 308 -40.50 19.52 4.80
N ALA A 309 -41.58 18.79 5.04
CA ALA A 309 -41.96 17.59 4.29
C ALA A 309 -43.43 17.71 3.83
N PRO A 310 -43.70 18.14 2.57
CA PRO A 310 -42.73 18.52 1.53
C PRO A 310 -42.18 19.94 1.72
N ASN A 311 -41.02 20.23 1.11
CA ASN A 311 -40.42 21.57 1.09
C ASN A 311 -41.09 22.54 0.10
N MET A 312 -41.94 22.02 -0.79
CA MET A 312 -42.75 22.80 -1.71
C MET A 312 -44.17 22.24 -1.78
N ILE A 313 -45.16 23.12 -1.65
CA ILE A 313 -46.57 22.78 -1.82
C ILE A 313 -47.12 23.52 -3.03
N ARG A 314 -47.85 22.81 -3.90
CA ARG A 314 -48.57 23.38 -5.03
C ARG A 314 -50.06 23.27 -4.76
N VAL A 315 -50.79 24.36 -4.97
CA VAL A 315 -52.26 24.38 -4.86
C VAL A 315 -52.86 25.17 -6.00
N ASP A 316 -54.02 24.71 -6.48
CA ASP A 316 -54.82 25.43 -7.45
C ASP A 316 -55.98 26.11 -6.71
N ARG A 317 -56.25 27.38 -7.01
CA ARG A 317 -57.33 28.16 -6.40
C ARG A 317 -57.94 29.08 -7.45
N LEU A 318 -59.27 29.20 -7.42
CA LEU A 318 -59.95 30.32 -8.08
C LEU A 318 -59.56 31.61 -7.36
N GLU A 319 -59.45 32.72 -8.08
CA GLU A 319 -59.30 34.03 -7.45
C GLU A 319 -60.58 34.50 -6.73
N GLY A 320 -60.52 35.65 -6.07
CA GLY A 320 -61.64 36.22 -5.31
C GLY A 320 -62.02 35.43 -4.04
N GLN A 321 -61.21 34.46 -3.62
CA GLN A 321 -61.49 33.65 -2.43
C GLN A 321 -61.62 34.53 -1.17
N ALA A 322 -62.59 34.19 -0.32
CA ALA A 322 -62.80 34.87 0.95
C ALA A 322 -61.54 34.81 1.84
N THR A 323 -61.38 35.81 2.69
CA THR A 323 -60.32 35.83 3.71
C THR A 323 -60.54 34.73 4.76
N GLY A 324 -59.46 34.12 5.23
CA GLY A 324 -59.43 33.09 6.25
C GLY A 324 -59.52 31.66 5.72
N GLN A 325 -59.55 31.44 4.41
CA GLN A 325 -59.62 30.12 3.80
C GLN A 325 -58.28 29.39 3.92
N SER A 326 -58.31 28.13 4.40
CA SER A 326 -57.11 27.28 4.45
C SER A 326 -56.69 26.84 3.04
N LEU A 327 -55.42 27.08 2.72
CA LEU A 327 -54.82 26.74 1.43
C LEU A 327 -54.09 25.42 1.50
N ALA A 328 -53.20 25.31 2.49
CA ALA A 328 -52.35 24.16 2.71
C ALA A 328 -51.79 24.20 4.12
N LYS A 329 -51.24 23.08 4.58
CA LYS A 329 -50.58 22.99 5.87
C LYS A 329 -49.15 22.51 5.69
N PHE A 330 -48.18 23.34 6.06
CA PHE A 330 -46.81 22.86 6.17
C PHE A 330 -46.67 21.96 7.38
N LYS A 331 -45.92 20.88 7.19
CA LYS A 331 -45.45 20.04 8.28
C LYS A 331 -43.92 20.04 8.24
N ALA A 332 -43.32 20.39 9.36
CA ALA A 332 -41.90 20.27 9.57
C ALA A 332 -41.59 19.22 10.65
N SER A 333 -40.42 18.63 10.53
CA SER A 333 -39.80 17.77 11.55
C SER A 333 -38.32 18.10 11.61
N ALA A 334 -37.71 17.98 12.79
CA ALA A 334 -36.26 17.96 12.89
C ALA A 334 -35.82 16.50 12.76
N PRO A 335 -34.74 16.21 12.03
CA PRO A 335 -34.15 14.87 12.01
C PRO A 335 -33.62 14.54 13.40
N THR A 336 -32.84 15.45 13.99
CA THR A 336 -32.15 15.32 15.28
C THR A 336 -33.03 14.76 16.38
N SER A 337 -32.48 13.94 17.28
CA SER A 337 -33.20 13.51 18.49
C SER A 337 -33.06 14.52 19.65
N VAL A 338 -34.17 14.93 20.29
CA VAL A 338 -34.07 15.89 21.43
C VAL A 338 -33.49 15.21 22.68
N PRO A 339 -32.49 15.82 23.35
CA PRO A 339 -31.97 15.30 24.61
C PRO A 339 -33.07 15.08 25.65
N GLY A 340 -33.07 13.88 26.27
CA GLY A 340 -34.06 13.51 27.29
C GLY A 340 -35.42 13.05 26.77
N GLY A 341 -35.57 12.85 25.45
CA GLY A 341 -36.78 12.31 24.84
C GLY A 341 -37.95 13.30 24.76
N ALA A 342 -37.66 14.60 24.85
CA ALA A 342 -38.65 15.64 24.62
C ALA A 342 -39.08 15.67 23.14
N SER A 343 -40.27 16.20 22.85
CA SER A 343 -40.72 16.41 21.48
C SER A 343 -40.29 17.78 20.97
N HIS A 344 -39.90 17.86 19.71
CA HIS A 344 -39.56 19.12 19.05
C HIS A 344 -40.72 20.12 19.07
N VAL A 345 -40.39 21.41 19.19
CA VAL A 345 -41.36 22.50 19.21
C VAL A 345 -41.13 23.40 18.00
N MET A 346 -41.86 23.11 16.93
CA MET A 346 -41.77 23.84 15.68
C MET A 346 -42.52 25.17 15.76
N ARG A 347 -41.89 26.22 15.22
CA ARG A 347 -42.51 27.53 14.99
C ARG A 347 -42.40 27.94 13.54
N TYR A 348 -43.54 28.23 12.94
CA TYR A 348 -43.65 28.65 11.56
C TYR A 348 -43.69 30.18 11.48
N GLY A 349 -43.08 30.73 10.43
CA GLY A 349 -43.03 32.16 10.17
C GLY A 349 -43.18 32.47 8.69
N LYS A 350 -43.69 33.65 8.37
CA LYS A 350 -43.73 34.15 7.00
C LYS A 350 -42.42 34.82 6.64
N LEU A 351 -41.82 34.48 5.50
CA LEU A 351 -40.59 35.09 5.00
C LEU A 351 -40.87 36.08 3.87
N ASN A 352 -41.36 35.58 2.72
CA ASN A 352 -41.62 36.40 1.54
C ASN A 352 -43.03 36.13 1.03
N ASP A 353 -43.80 37.19 0.87
CA ASP A 353 -45.20 37.16 0.43
C ASP A 353 -45.50 38.52 -0.24
N PRO A 354 -45.14 38.67 -1.54
CA PRO A 354 -45.04 39.99 -2.19
C PRO A 354 -46.31 40.85 -2.12
N ALA A 355 -47.48 40.24 -2.23
CA ALA A 355 -48.79 40.90 -2.16
C ALA A 355 -49.41 40.89 -0.74
N ASN A 356 -48.72 40.28 0.23
CA ASN A 356 -49.20 40.14 1.62
C ASN A 356 -50.57 39.43 1.76
N TRP A 357 -50.87 38.54 0.82
CA TRP A 357 -52.15 37.82 0.75
C TRP A 357 -52.23 36.62 1.65
N LEU A 358 -51.11 36.15 2.20
CA LEU A 358 -51.07 34.92 2.96
C LEU A 358 -50.67 35.18 4.42
N GLU A 359 -51.12 34.28 5.29
CA GLU A 359 -50.62 34.16 6.65
C GLU A 359 -50.39 32.69 6.97
N ILE A 360 -49.53 32.42 7.95
CA ILE A 360 -49.28 31.08 8.45
C ILE A 360 -49.51 31.06 9.96
N ASP A 361 -50.21 30.03 10.43
CA ASP A 361 -50.35 29.77 11.85
C ASP A 361 -48.99 29.35 12.44
N PRO A 362 -48.45 30.08 13.44
CA PRO A 362 -47.10 29.85 13.93
C PRO A 362 -46.92 28.53 14.66
N VAL A 363 -48.01 27.84 15.03
CA VAL A 363 -47.98 26.56 15.75
C VAL A 363 -48.37 25.41 14.85
N THR A 364 -49.44 25.57 14.07
CA THR A 364 -49.99 24.48 13.26
C THR A 364 -49.40 24.41 11.86
N GLY A 365 -48.81 25.49 11.35
CA GLY A 365 -48.31 25.56 9.98
C GLY A 365 -49.41 25.67 8.91
N ASP A 366 -50.67 25.91 9.32
CA ASP A 366 -51.79 26.13 8.39
C ASP A 366 -51.67 27.49 7.72
N ILE A 367 -51.63 27.49 6.39
CA ILE A 367 -51.52 28.68 5.55
C ILE A 367 -52.92 29.09 5.13
N ARG A 368 -53.27 30.36 5.37
CA ARG A 368 -54.60 30.90 5.07
C ARG A 368 -54.52 32.16 4.21
N THR A 369 -55.59 32.45 3.50
CA THR A 369 -55.77 33.75 2.83
C THR A 369 -55.97 34.85 3.88
N ARG A 370 -55.12 35.88 3.84
CA ARG A 370 -55.23 37.11 4.63
C ARG A 370 -55.95 38.22 3.87
N ALA A 371 -55.89 38.16 2.54
CA ALA A 371 -56.60 39.04 1.62
C ALA A 371 -57.13 38.19 0.44
N PRO A 372 -58.11 38.70 -0.33
CA PRO A 372 -58.55 38.05 -1.56
C PRO A 372 -57.37 37.85 -2.51
N LEU A 373 -57.32 36.67 -3.13
CA LEU A 373 -56.37 36.37 -4.21
C LEU A 373 -56.89 37.02 -5.49
N ASP A 374 -55.99 37.53 -6.30
CA ASP A 374 -56.28 38.31 -7.51
C ASP A 374 -55.27 37.88 -8.58
N ARG A 375 -55.73 37.33 -9.69
CA ARG A 375 -54.88 36.75 -10.73
C ARG A 375 -54.20 37.86 -11.56
N GLU A 376 -54.85 39.00 -11.72
CA GLU A 376 -54.47 40.15 -12.56
C GLU A 376 -53.42 41.02 -11.87
N SER A 377 -53.20 40.81 -10.58
CA SER A 377 -52.14 41.44 -9.78
C SER A 377 -50.75 41.28 -10.41
N PRO A 378 -49.90 42.33 -10.36
CA PRO A 378 -48.53 42.29 -10.89
C PRO A 378 -47.60 41.34 -10.12
N HIS A 379 -48.04 40.80 -8.99
CA HIS A 379 -47.30 39.81 -8.21
C HIS A 379 -47.55 38.36 -8.67
N VAL A 380 -48.48 38.16 -9.60
CA VAL A 380 -48.76 36.86 -10.24
C VAL A 380 -47.98 36.79 -11.55
N VAL A 381 -47.20 35.73 -11.72
CA VAL A 381 -46.40 35.51 -12.94
C VAL A 381 -46.74 34.15 -13.50
N ASN A 382 -47.10 34.08 -14.78
CA ASN A 382 -47.54 32.84 -15.44
C ASN A 382 -48.67 32.14 -14.65
N ASN A 383 -49.72 32.89 -14.29
CA ASN A 383 -50.88 32.42 -13.50
C ASN A 383 -50.50 31.82 -12.13
N THR A 384 -49.33 32.18 -11.59
CA THR A 384 -48.80 31.59 -10.36
C THR A 384 -48.35 32.66 -9.38
N TYR A 385 -48.83 32.57 -8.15
CA TYR A 385 -48.37 33.34 -7.00
C TYR A 385 -47.47 32.48 -6.12
N THR A 386 -46.29 32.99 -5.74
CA THR A 386 -45.32 32.25 -4.93
C THR A 386 -45.01 32.98 -3.63
N ALA A 387 -45.04 32.25 -2.52
CA ALA A 387 -44.64 32.75 -1.21
C ALA A 387 -43.77 31.73 -0.48
N THR A 388 -42.93 32.20 0.44
CA THR A 388 -42.02 31.38 1.23
C THR A 388 -42.18 31.59 2.72
N PHE A 389 -41.98 30.51 3.47
CA PHE A 389 -42.17 30.43 4.91
C PHE A 389 -40.95 29.82 5.57
N SER A 390 -40.67 30.21 6.81
CA SER A 390 -39.61 29.63 7.63
C SER A 390 -40.17 28.68 8.67
N VAL A 391 -39.37 27.71 9.08
CA VAL A 391 -39.56 26.99 10.34
C VAL A 391 -38.29 27.09 11.19
N VAL A 392 -38.47 27.27 12.49
CA VAL A 392 -37.45 27.12 13.52
C VAL A 392 -37.90 26.07 14.53
N ASP A 393 -36.94 25.34 15.07
CA ASP A 393 -37.17 24.50 16.24
C ASP A 393 -36.75 25.27 17.50
N GLU A 394 -37.69 25.52 18.41
CA GLU A 394 -37.39 26.21 19.67
C GLU A 394 -36.67 25.31 20.68
N THR A 395 -36.73 23.98 20.48
CA THR A 395 -36.05 23.03 21.37
C THR A 395 -34.58 22.85 21.04
N SER A 396 -34.18 23.17 19.81
CA SER A 396 -32.84 23.00 19.30
C SER A 396 -32.50 24.14 18.33
N PRO A 397 -31.61 25.10 18.68
CA PRO A 397 -31.36 26.28 17.88
C PRO A 397 -30.42 25.99 16.69
N SER A 398 -30.73 24.99 15.88
CA SER A 398 -29.99 24.59 14.67
C SER A 398 -30.15 25.56 13.50
N GLY A 399 -31.07 26.52 13.61
CA GLY A 399 -31.32 27.56 12.61
C GLY A 399 -32.69 27.42 11.96
N THR A 400 -32.86 28.03 10.78
CA THR A 400 -34.13 28.02 10.04
C THR A 400 -34.02 27.27 8.71
N ASN A 401 -35.15 26.77 8.24
CA ASN A 401 -35.31 26.21 6.90
C ASN A 401 -36.49 26.89 6.19
N THR A 402 -36.49 26.87 4.85
CA THR A 402 -37.46 27.59 4.01
C THR A 402 -38.34 26.61 3.23
N GLY A 403 -39.66 26.78 3.33
CA GLY A 403 -40.67 26.08 2.55
C GLY A 403 -41.33 27.03 1.56
N THR A 404 -41.72 26.52 0.39
CA THR A 404 -42.33 27.32 -0.68
C THR A 404 -43.76 26.88 -0.97
N ILE A 405 -44.71 27.81 -1.02
CA ILE A 405 -46.03 27.56 -1.60
C ILE A 405 -46.10 28.20 -2.98
N VAL A 406 -46.66 27.45 -3.92
CA VAL A 406 -46.90 27.86 -5.29
C VAL A 406 -48.40 27.72 -5.53
N ILE A 407 -49.08 28.85 -5.66
CA ILE A 407 -50.53 28.93 -5.86
C ILE A 407 -50.77 29.21 -7.33
N LYS A 408 -51.35 28.26 -8.06
CA LYS A 408 -51.88 28.53 -9.38
C LYS A 408 -53.25 29.16 -9.23
N LEU A 409 -53.44 30.32 -9.86
CA LEU A 409 -54.71 31.04 -9.82
C LEU A 409 -55.49 30.76 -11.10
N ASP A 410 -56.68 30.21 -10.93
CA ASP A 410 -57.68 30.09 -11.98
C ASP A 410 -58.50 31.39 -12.04
N ASP A 411 -58.79 31.80 -13.27
CA ASP A 411 -59.43 33.06 -13.64
C ASP A 411 -60.92 33.08 -13.25
N ASN A 412 -61.38 34.21 -12.71
CA ASN A 412 -62.78 34.52 -12.48
C ASN A 412 -63.10 35.86 -13.14
N ASN A 413 -64.20 35.93 -13.90
CA ASN A 413 -64.62 37.19 -14.52
C ASN A 413 -65.06 38.21 -13.44
N ASP A 414 -64.11 39.02 -12.98
CA ASP A 414 -64.33 40.04 -11.97
C ASP A 414 -63.90 41.44 -12.43
N ASN A 415 -63.37 41.54 -13.65
CA ASN A 415 -63.06 42.79 -14.31
C ASN A 415 -64.09 43.04 -15.43
N ALA A 416 -64.39 44.32 -15.66
CA ALA A 416 -65.23 44.73 -16.78
C ALA A 416 -64.33 45.30 -17.88
N PRO A 417 -64.72 45.17 -19.16
CA PRO A 417 -63.98 45.78 -20.26
C PRO A 417 -63.84 47.29 -20.06
N ASP A 418 -62.61 47.81 -20.06
CA ASP A 418 -62.33 49.26 -20.03
C ASP A 418 -61.89 49.75 -21.41
N VAL A 419 -62.40 50.90 -21.80
CA VAL A 419 -61.97 51.56 -23.03
C VAL A 419 -60.63 52.25 -22.79
N VAL A 420 -59.56 51.67 -23.30
CA VAL A 420 -58.19 52.17 -23.16
C VAL A 420 -58.00 53.47 -23.93
N THR A 421 -58.67 53.60 -25.07
CA THR A 421 -58.57 54.78 -25.93
C THR A 421 -59.46 55.91 -25.41
N ARG A 422 -58.93 56.75 -24.51
CA ARG A 422 -59.70 57.83 -23.86
C ARG A 422 -59.77 59.13 -24.66
N ASN A 423 -58.77 59.40 -25.50
CA ASN A 423 -58.70 60.61 -26.31
C ASN A 423 -58.42 60.23 -27.76
N VAL A 424 -59.27 60.68 -28.68
CA VAL A 424 -59.04 60.54 -30.11
C VAL A 424 -59.13 61.92 -30.75
N SER A 425 -58.18 62.23 -31.65
CA SER A 425 -58.21 63.45 -32.46
C SER A 425 -58.62 63.09 -33.88
N VAL A 426 -59.63 63.78 -34.41
CA VAL A 426 -60.14 63.59 -35.77
C VAL A 426 -59.73 64.79 -36.62
N CYS A 427 -59.18 64.54 -37.82
CA CYS A 427 -58.80 65.59 -38.76
C CYS A 427 -59.96 65.90 -39.71
N GLU A 428 -60.18 67.18 -40.04
CA GLU A 428 -61.23 67.59 -40.99
C GLU A 428 -61.09 66.96 -42.39
N THR A 429 -59.86 66.57 -42.77
CA THR A 429 -59.57 65.88 -44.04
C THR A 429 -59.07 64.44 -43.83
N GLY A 430 -59.27 63.87 -42.64
CA GLY A 430 -58.82 62.53 -42.26
C GLY A 430 -59.84 61.44 -42.62
N PRO A 431 -59.54 60.17 -42.26
CA PRO A 431 -60.53 59.10 -42.35
C PRO A 431 -61.79 59.44 -41.54
N ASP A 432 -62.95 58.97 -42.00
CA ASP A 432 -64.27 59.19 -41.42
C ASP A 432 -64.58 58.27 -40.22
N TYR A 433 -63.55 57.59 -39.69
CA TYR A 433 -63.67 56.67 -38.56
C TYR A 433 -62.55 56.90 -37.54
N VAL A 434 -62.79 56.43 -36.32
CA VAL A 434 -61.82 56.34 -35.24
C VAL A 434 -61.71 54.90 -34.76
N THR A 435 -60.49 54.45 -34.46
CA THR A 435 -60.29 53.16 -33.82
C THR A 435 -60.28 53.35 -32.32
N VAL A 436 -61.16 52.62 -31.64
CA VAL A 436 -61.23 52.55 -30.19
C VAL A 436 -60.87 51.13 -29.79
N THR A 437 -60.01 51.00 -28.79
CA THR A 437 -59.65 49.70 -28.22
C THR A 437 -60.18 49.60 -26.79
N ALA A 438 -60.70 48.42 -26.45
CA ALA A 438 -60.98 48.01 -25.08
C ALA A 438 -59.93 47.00 -24.63
N SER A 439 -59.73 46.91 -23.33
CA SER A 439 -58.96 45.85 -22.69
C SER A 439 -59.73 45.31 -21.51
N ASP A 440 -59.58 44.00 -21.32
CA ASP A 440 -60.05 43.30 -20.15
C ASP A 440 -58.86 42.50 -19.60
N PRO A 441 -58.50 42.69 -18.33
CA PRO A 441 -57.40 41.97 -17.70
C PRO A 441 -57.65 40.46 -17.55
N ASP A 442 -58.90 40.00 -17.58
CA ASP A 442 -59.27 38.58 -17.44
C ASP A 442 -58.73 37.73 -18.62
N THR A 443 -58.80 36.39 -18.49
CA THR A 443 -58.41 35.52 -19.62
C THR A 443 -59.29 35.76 -20.85
N ASP A 444 -58.81 35.37 -22.04
CA ASP A 444 -59.59 35.50 -23.28
C ASP A 444 -60.98 34.83 -23.22
N ILE A 445 -61.21 33.84 -22.34
CA ILE A 445 -62.53 33.21 -22.15
C ILE A 445 -63.52 34.15 -21.46
N ASN A 446 -63.04 34.98 -20.54
CA ASN A 446 -63.85 35.86 -19.70
C ASN A 446 -63.82 37.32 -20.18
N GLY A 447 -62.72 37.75 -20.80
CA GLY A 447 -62.53 39.10 -21.27
C GLY A 447 -62.75 39.30 -22.78
N LYS A 448 -63.04 38.28 -23.59
CA LYS A 448 -63.28 38.42 -25.04
C LYS A 448 -64.29 37.41 -25.59
N PRO A 449 -64.95 37.69 -26.74
CA PRO A 449 -64.90 38.94 -27.53
C PRO A 449 -65.68 40.08 -26.88
N PHE A 450 -65.37 41.32 -27.26
CA PHE A 450 -66.08 42.52 -26.82
C PHE A 450 -67.27 42.85 -27.71
N THR A 451 -68.33 43.40 -27.11
CA THR A 451 -69.45 44.02 -27.83
C THR A 451 -69.46 45.52 -27.53
N PHE A 452 -69.49 46.35 -28.57
CA PHE A 452 -69.53 47.81 -28.41
C PHE A 452 -70.92 48.36 -28.74
N GLU A 453 -71.51 49.10 -27.81
CA GLU A 453 -72.80 49.78 -28.00
C GLU A 453 -72.66 51.29 -27.75
N LEU A 454 -73.35 52.07 -28.57
CA LEU A 454 -73.47 53.52 -28.40
C LEU A 454 -74.87 53.88 -27.86
N PRO A 455 -75.01 54.99 -27.11
CA PRO A 455 -76.31 55.51 -26.73
C PRO A 455 -77.22 55.71 -27.95
N ALA A 456 -78.53 55.51 -27.76
CA ALA A 456 -79.51 55.49 -28.85
C ALA A 456 -79.62 56.81 -29.66
N ASP A 457 -79.10 57.91 -29.12
CA ASP A 457 -79.06 59.25 -29.71
C ASP A 457 -77.69 59.64 -30.31
N SER A 458 -76.76 58.67 -30.43
CA SER A 458 -75.43 58.91 -30.97
C SER A 458 -75.44 59.22 -32.48
N ALA A 459 -74.64 60.21 -32.89
CA ALA A 459 -74.36 60.51 -34.30
C ALA A 459 -73.30 59.57 -34.92
N TRP A 460 -72.76 58.65 -34.14
CA TRP A 460 -71.72 57.69 -34.53
C TRP A 460 -72.30 56.29 -34.69
N THR A 461 -71.68 55.47 -35.53
CA THR A 461 -71.99 54.05 -35.71
C THR A 461 -70.79 53.20 -35.31
N VAL A 462 -71.03 52.08 -34.65
CA VAL A 462 -70.00 51.08 -34.35
C VAL A 462 -69.87 50.12 -35.53
N SER A 463 -68.63 49.85 -35.95
CA SER A 463 -68.29 48.76 -36.86
C SER A 463 -67.22 47.92 -36.19
N GLU A 464 -67.54 46.69 -35.83
CA GLU A 464 -66.59 45.75 -35.24
C GLU A 464 -65.72 45.16 -36.35
N THR A 465 -64.40 45.19 -36.17
CA THR A 465 -63.43 44.48 -37.02
C THR A 465 -62.76 43.44 -36.15
N ASP A 466 -62.92 42.16 -36.49
CA ASP A 466 -62.46 41.02 -35.69
C ASP A 466 -61.03 41.20 -35.12
N GLY A 467 -60.94 41.03 -33.80
CA GLY A 467 -59.74 41.10 -32.95
C GLY A 467 -60.14 41.12 -31.48
#